data_AF-A0A540WXL2-F1
#
_entry.id   AF-A0A540WXL2-F1
#
_cell.length_a   1.000
_cell.length_b   1.000
_cell.length_c   1.000
_cell.angle_alpha   90.00
_cell.angle_beta   90.00
_cell.angle_gamma   90.00
#
_symmetry.space_group_name_H-M   'P 1'
#
loop_
_entity.id
_entity.type
_entity.pdbx_description
1 polymer ?
#
loop_
_entity_poly.entity_id
_entity_poly.type
_entity_poly.pdbx_seq_one_letter_code
_entity_poly.pdbx_strand_id
1 'polypeptide(L)'
;MSPPPSTQSASEEALTGQVPAPPAAVTSGPPFAEYLARRLMADKGFQPGTHPEAAELVDASDAVLTYSDGYSCVIVCIVEREREPSRRFTLETSALERVGKACLHYSGTVSGTKLPVGLQLIEVGSGPATREDQERLERHRLGMFNKVHLHAMHVDVSSGEVWANTWRRAMVSRGYVRGLLREPRVMEGQEVEVAEAVERKPVLTVALLVALALGFAAEHLFAVGSPGTGLLAPGLQTLVGLGGLVSGLVLEHGQWWRLFLAPLLHGDLIHLLLNGFCLWFGAMVLESMVGRAWLGVLLVVSALGGGALSMALNGDAVVSVGASGALMGLLAAVLAVSRRLPVGPGRVEVQMMALRLLVPSLIPIAVSRTGNQVDFAAHLGGALAGGVVGLGLARVWRREDATPPGTRWAGAVSLLALGAVVVSLVFAAGFREDLASMHWP
;
A
#
# COMPACT_ATOMS: atom_id res chain seq x y z
N MET A 1 -32.09 53.40 7.20
CA MET A 1 -31.40 52.15 7.57
C MET A 1 -32.32 51.00 7.16
N SER A 2 -32.11 50.51 5.95
CA SER A 2 -32.83 49.38 5.37
C SER A 2 -31.87 48.19 5.36
N PRO A 3 -32.31 46.97 5.68
CA PRO A 3 -31.44 45.81 5.67
C PRO A 3 -31.03 45.49 4.22
N PRO A 4 -29.79 45.04 3.97
CA PRO A 4 -29.39 44.60 2.64
C PRO A 4 -30.06 43.25 2.29
N PRO A 5 -30.29 43.00 0.99
CA PRO A 5 -31.03 41.85 0.51
C PRO A 5 -30.22 40.55 0.54
N SER A 6 -30.95 39.45 0.64
CA SER A 6 -30.52 38.07 0.48
C SER A 6 -29.88 37.82 -0.89
N THR A 7 -28.62 37.39 -0.93
CA THR A 7 -27.99 36.85 -2.13
C THR A 7 -28.12 35.33 -2.16
N GLN A 8 -29.14 34.85 -2.87
CA GLN A 8 -29.05 33.57 -3.60
C GLN A 8 -28.30 33.81 -4.92
N SER A 9 -27.70 32.73 -5.44
CA SER A 9 -26.99 32.58 -6.72
C SER A 9 -25.51 33.00 -6.73
N ALA A 10 -24.66 32.08 -6.30
CA ALA A 10 -23.30 31.94 -6.84
C ALA A 10 -23.22 30.54 -7.45
N SER A 11 -23.49 30.51 -8.76
CA SER A 11 -23.01 29.56 -9.77
C SER A 11 -22.26 28.31 -9.27
N GLU A 12 -22.96 27.17 -9.27
CA GLU A 12 -22.42 25.81 -9.38
C GLU A 12 -21.80 25.57 -10.78
N GLU A 13 -20.86 26.41 -11.22
CA GLU A 13 -20.29 26.34 -12.57
C GLU A 13 -18.76 26.19 -12.56
N ALA A 14 -18.21 25.56 -11.52
CA ALA A 14 -16.78 25.32 -11.39
C ALA A 14 -16.46 23.92 -10.84
N LEU A 15 -16.88 22.86 -11.56
CA LEU A 15 -16.29 21.51 -11.42
C LEU A 15 -16.65 20.52 -12.56
N THR A 16 -17.09 21.02 -13.71
CA THR A 16 -17.19 20.24 -14.95
C THR A 16 -15.95 20.49 -15.79
N GLY A 17 -14.83 19.90 -15.39
CA GLY A 17 -13.73 19.69 -16.33
C GLY A 17 -14.22 18.79 -17.45
N GLN A 18 -14.76 19.38 -18.52
CA GLN A 18 -15.05 18.68 -19.77
C GLN A 18 -13.72 18.11 -20.26
N VAL A 19 -13.57 16.81 -20.04
CA VAL A 19 -12.46 16.03 -20.55
C VAL A 19 -12.62 16.02 -22.07
N PRO A 20 -11.62 16.47 -22.86
CA PRO A 20 -11.75 16.51 -24.31
C PRO A 20 -12.02 15.12 -24.85
N ALA A 21 -12.93 15.04 -25.82
CA ALA A 21 -13.33 13.80 -26.48
C ALA A 21 -12.09 13.07 -27.04
N PRO A 22 -12.04 11.73 -26.99
CA PRO A 22 -10.96 10.98 -27.59
C PRO A 22 -10.85 11.31 -29.09
N PRO A 23 -9.64 11.46 -29.65
CA PRO A 23 -9.48 11.78 -31.07
C PRO A 23 -10.13 10.69 -31.94
N ALA A 24 -10.76 11.12 -33.04
CA ALA A 24 -11.61 10.33 -33.93
C ALA A 24 -10.95 9.10 -34.62
N ALA A 25 -9.71 8.74 -34.26
CA ALA A 25 -8.90 7.71 -34.91
C ALA A 25 -8.76 6.39 -34.10
N VAL A 26 -9.26 6.30 -32.87
CA VAL A 26 -9.04 5.14 -31.96
C VAL A 26 -10.01 3.96 -32.21
N THR A 27 -10.86 4.04 -33.23
CA THR A 27 -11.84 2.99 -33.58
C THR A 27 -11.31 1.93 -34.56
N SER A 28 -10.07 2.04 -35.02
CA SER A 28 -9.43 1.00 -35.84
C SER A 28 -8.98 -0.17 -34.96
N GLY A 29 -9.79 -1.22 -34.88
CA GLY A 29 -9.51 -2.41 -34.06
C GLY A 29 -10.76 -3.27 -33.78
N PRO A 30 -10.68 -4.27 -32.89
CA PRO A 30 -11.86 -5.00 -32.44
C PRO A 30 -12.82 -4.10 -31.63
N PRO A 31 -14.03 -4.58 -31.32
CA PRO A 31 -14.92 -3.91 -30.37
C PRO A 31 -14.21 -3.65 -29.03
N PHE A 32 -14.51 -2.53 -28.39
CA PHE A 32 -13.87 -2.17 -27.14
C PHE A 32 -14.16 -3.18 -26.02
N ALA A 33 -15.29 -3.90 -26.05
CA ALA A 33 -15.55 -4.98 -25.09
C ALA A 33 -14.50 -6.10 -25.17
N GLU A 34 -14.10 -6.50 -26.38
CA GLU A 34 -13.05 -7.52 -26.58
C GLU A 34 -11.69 -6.99 -26.11
N TYR A 35 -11.35 -5.75 -26.49
CA TYR A 35 -10.13 -5.09 -26.03
C TYR A 35 -10.07 -5.04 -24.50
N LEU A 36 -11.14 -4.57 -23.86
CA LEU A 36 -11.26 -4.47 -22.40
C LEU A 36 -11.10 -5.83 -21.73
N ALA A 37 -11.75 -6.88 -22.26
CA ALA A 37 -11.63 -8.23 -21.72
C ALA A 37 -10.16 -8.69 -21.69
N ARG A 38 -9.43 -8.51 -22.80
CA ARG A 38 -8.01 -8.87 -22.88
C ARG A 38 -7.15 -8.06 -21.93
N ARG A 39 -7.37 -6.75 -21.82
CA ARG A 39 -6.63 -5.90 -20.87
C ARG A 39 -6.94 -6.29 -19.42
N LEU A 40 -8.17 -6.69 -19.08
CA LEU A 40 -8.49 -7.22 -17.74
C LEU A 40 -7.73 -8.52 -17.44
N MET A 41 -7.60 -9.43 -18.40
CA MET A 41 -6.79 -10.64 -18.23
C MET A 41 -5.31 -10.30 -18.04
N ALA A 42 -4.73 -9.49 -18.93
CA ALA A 42 -3.31 -9.14 -18.92
C ALA A 42 -2.91 -8.25 -17.72
N ASP A 43 -3.68 -7.20 -17.42
CA ASP A 43 -3.28 -6.20 -16.42
C ASP A 43 -3.73 -6.58 -15.01
N LYS A 44 -4.88 -7.26 -14.90
CA LYS A 44 -5.57 -7.54 -13.63
C LYS A 44 -5.66 -9.03 -13.29
N GLY A 45 -5.14 -9.92 -14.13
CA GLY A 45 -5.05 -11.37 -13.84
C GLY A 45 -6.38 -12.11 -13.90
N PHE A 46 -7.41 -11.53 -14.52
CA PHE A 46 -8.66 -12.25 -14.76
C PHE A 46 -8.43 -13.43 -15.68
N GLN A 47 -9.22 -14.48 -15.49
CA GLN A 47 -9.25 -15.67 -16.35
C GLN A 47 -10.55 -15.68 -17.15
N PRO A 48 -10.53 -16.17 -18.40
CA PRO A 48 -11.75 -16.32 -19.19
C PRO A 48 -12.68 -17.36 -18.58
N GLY A 49 -13.99 -17.11 -18.66
CA GLY A 49 -15.03 -17.98 -18.14
C GLY A 49 -15.44 -17.67 -16.71
N THR A 50 -16.21 -18.59 -16.12
CA THR A 50 -16.76 -18.43 -14.78
C THR A 50 -16.93 -19.75 -14.04
N HIS A 51 -17.28 -19.65 -12.76
CA HIS A 51 -17.54 -20.80 -11.91
C HIS A 51 -18.85 -21.52 -12.34
N PRO A 52 -18.97 -22.84 -12.11
CA PRO A 52 -20.17 -23.60 -12.50
C PRO A 52 -21.48 -22.99 -11.98
N GLU A 53 -21.47 -22.46 -10.76
CA GLU A 53 -22.61 -21.83 -10.10
C GLU A 53 -23.04 -20.49 -10.72
N ALA A 54 -22.19 -19.94 -11.60
CA ALA A 54 -22.39 -18.68 -12.29
C ALA A 54 -22.58 -18.86 -13.81
N ALA A 55 -22.85 -20.09 -14.28
CA ALA A 55 -22.99 -20.39 -15.70
C ALA A 55 -24.04 -19.52 -16.41
N GLU A 56 -25.13 -19.14 -15.74
CA GLU A 56 -26.17 -18.26 -16.30
C GLU A 56 -25.65 -16.87 -16.71
N LEU A 57 -24.53 -16.42 -16.15
CA LEU A 57 -23.90 -15.16 -16.53
C LEU A 57 -23.34 -15.20 -17.96
N VAL A 58 -22.99 -16.39 -18.45
CA VAL A 58 -22.44 -16.59 -19.81
C VAL A 58 -23.50 -16.29 -20.86
N ASP A 59 -24.74 -16.73 -20.66
CA ASP A 59 -25.83 -16.47 -21.63
C ASP A 59 -26.26 -15.00 -21.64
N ALA A 60 -26.06 -14.31 -20.51
CA ALA A 60 -26.41 -12.90 -20.33
C ALA A 60 -25.33 -11.91 -20.80
N SER A 61 -24.16 -12.41 -21.23
CA SER A 61 -22.98 -11.57 -21.52
C SER A 61 -22.27 -12.03 -22.78
N ASP A 62 -21.55 -11.14 -23.44
CA ASP A 62 -20.72 -11.49 -24.60
C ASP A 62 -19.31 -11.94 -24.17
N ALA A 63 -18.87 -11.52 -22.99
CA ALA A 63 -17.71 -12.09 -22.31
C ALA A 63 -17.93 -12.16 -20.80
N VAL A 64 -17.49 -13.27 -20.18
CA VAL A 64 -17.43 -13.41 -18.73
C VAL A 64 -16.00 -13.73 -18.32
N LEU A 65 -15.50 -12.99 -17.35
CA LEU A 65 -14.17 -13.15 -16.79
C LEU A 65 -14.26 -13.34 -15.29
N THR A 66 -13.40 -14.17 -14.73
CA THR A 66 -13.37 -14.43 -13.28
C THR A 66 -11.98 -14.22 -12.72
N TYR A 67 -11.92 -13.57 -11.57
CA TYR A 67 -10.72 -13.40 -10.78
C TYR A 67 -10.94 -14.02 -9.40
N SER A 68 -10.07 -14.96 -9.03
CA SER A 68 -10.01 -15.52 -7.69
C SER A 68 -8.57 -15.71 -7.24
N ASP A 69 -8.24 -15.23 -6.04
CA ASP A 69 -6.92 -15.36 -5.40
C ASP A 69 -6.98 -16.10 -4.06
N GLY A 70 -8.06 -16.85 -3.83
CA GLY A 70 -8.32 -17.51 -2.55
C GLY A 70 -8.86 -16.56 -1.45
N TYR A 71 -8.91 -15.25 -1.71
CA TYR A 71 -9.52 -14.26 -0.83
C TYR A 71 -10.66 -13.50 -1.50
N SER A 72 -10.38 -12.87 -2.64
CA SER A 72 -11.34 -12.15 -3.45
C SER A 72 -11.91 -13.08 -4.50
N CYS A 73 -13.22 -13.04 -4.70
CA CYS A 73 -13.88 -13.63 -5.87
C CYS A 73 -14.62 -12.52 -6.60
N VAL A 74 -14.22 -12.24 -7.83
CA VAL A 74 -14.83 -11.20 -8.68
C VAL A 74 -15.15 -11.78 -10.04
N ILE A 75 -16.39 -11.66 -10.48
CA ILE A 75 -16.84 -12.03 -11.81
C ILE A 75 -17.21 -10.75 -12.56
N VAL A 76 -16.70 -10.60 -13.78
CA VAL A 76 -16.96 -9.48 -14.68
C VAL A 76 -17.74 -10.00 -15.88
N CYS A 77 -18.91 -9.42 -16.10
CA CYS A 77 -19.77 -9.64 -17.25
C CYS A 77 -19.67 -8.44 -18.18
N ILE A 78 -19.33 -8.65 -19.44
CA ILE A 78 -19.19 -7.61 -20.44
C ILE A 78 -20.22 -7.86 -21.54
N VAL A 79 -21.01 -6.83 -21.85
CA VAL A 79 -21.99 -6.80 -22.94
C VAL A 79 -21.50 -5.84 -24.01
N GLU A 80 -21.42 -6.34 -25.24
CA GLU A 80 -20.91 -5.65 -26.41
C GLU A 80 -22.07 -5.02 -27.20
N ARG A 81 -22.17 -3.69 -27.13
CA ARG A 81 -23.22 -2.86 -27.75
C ARG A 81 -22.68 -1.90 -28.81
N GLU A 82 -21.38 -1.91 -29.09
CA GLU A 82 -20.74 -1.13 -30.17
C GLU A 82 -21.25 -1.64 -31.53
N ARG A 83 -21.31 -2.98 -31.70
CA ARG A 83 -21.82 -3.62 -32.93
C ARG A 83 -23.28 -4.05 -32.87
N GLU A 84 -23.82 -4.32 -31.68
CA GLU A 84 -25.22 -4.69 -31.49
C GLU A 84 -25.90 -3.72 -30.50
N PRO A 85 -26.31 -2.52 -30.95
CA PRO A 85 -26.81 -1.46 -30.06
C PRO A 85 -28.09 -1.80 -29.29
N SER A 86 -28.79 -2.88 -29.64
CA SER A 86 -29.96 -3.41 -28.94
C SER A 86 -29.62 -4.42 -27.83
N ARG A 87 -28.39 -4.97 -27.81
CA ARG A 87 -27.96 -5.94 -26.79
C ARG A 87 -27.94 -5.26 -25.41
N ARG A 88 -28.38 -5.99 -24.38
CA ARG A 88 -28.51 -5.48 -23.01
C ARG A 88 -28.25 -6.64 -22.05
N PHE A 89 -27.69 -6.34 -20.88
CA PHE A 89 -27.67 -7.29 -19.78
C PHE A 89 -29.09 -7.53 -19.26
N THR A 90 -29.53 -8.78 -19.21
CA THR A 90 -30.95 -9.14 -19.01
C THR A 90 -31.28 -9.75 -17.65
N LEU A 91 -30.29 -10.18 -16.87
CA LEU A 91 -30.55 -10.83 -15.58
C LEU A 91 -30.99 -9.83 -14.52
N GLU A 92 -32.04 -10.20 -13.79
CA GLU A 92 -32.58 -9.44 -12.67
C GLU A 92 -31.63 -9.43 -11.45
N THR A 93 -31.73 -8.40 -10.62
CA THR A 93 -30.90 -8.25 -9.40
C THR A 93 -31.00 -9.46 -8.46
N SER A 94 -32.17 -10.09 -8.37
CA SER A 94 -32.38 -11.28 -7.54
C SER A 94 -31.64 -12.51 -8.06
N ALA A 95 -31.47 -12.65 -9.38
CA ALA A 95 -30.69 -13.72 -9.99
C ALA A 95 -29.19 -13.53 -9.71
N LEU A 96 -28.70 -12.30 -9.91
CA LEU A 96 -27.32 -11.92 -9.58
C LEU A 96 -26.98 -12.14 -8.11
N GLU A 97 -27.90 -11.82 -7.20
CA GLU A 97 -27.71 -12.10 -5.78
C GLU A 97 -27.62 -13.60 -5.49
N ARG A 98 -28.47 -14.43 -6.12
CA ARG A 98 -28.39 -15.90 -5.96
C ARG A 98 -27.06 -16.44 -6.46
N VAL A 99 -26.63 -16.07 -7.66
CA VAL A 99 -25.35 -16.48 -8.25
C VAL A 99 -24.18 -16.06 -7.36
N GLY A 100 -24.16 -14.80 -6.93
CA GLY A 100 -23.10 -14.29 -6.06
C GLY A 100 -23.03 -15.01 -4.73
N LYS A 101 -24.17 -15.36 -4.12
CA LYS A 101 -24.23 -16.16 -2.88
C LYS A 101 -23.74 -17.57 -3.10
N ALA A 102 -24.12 -18.20 -4.22
CA ALA A 102 -23.65 -19.53 -4.59
C ALA A 102 -22.13 -19.56 -4.81
N CYS A 103 -21.50 -18.44 -5.17
CA CYS A 103 -20.06 -18.34 -5.35
C CYS A 103 -19.28 -17.98 -4.06
N LEU A 104 -19.92 -17.85 -2.89
CA LEU A 104 -19.25 -17.43 -1.65
C LEU A 104 -18.18 -18.42 -1.17
N HIS A 105 -18.23 -19.69 -1.55
CA HIS A 105 -17.19 -20.65 -1.17
C HIS A 105 -15.86 -20.34 -1.85
N TYR A 106 -15.87 -19.68 -3.01
CA TYR A 106 -14.66 -19.24 -3.72
C TYR A 106 -14.02 -17.98 -3.13
N SER A 107 -14.71 -17.25 -2.25
CA SER A 107 -14.10 -16.14 -1.51
C SER A 107 -13.44 -16.63 -0.22
N GLY A 108 -12.42 -15.91 0.24
CA GLY A 108 -11.72 -16.22 1.47
C GLY A 108 -12.49 -15.82 2.72
N THR A 109 -11.90 -16.12 3.86
CA THR A 109 -12.49 -15.90 5.18
C THR A 109 -11.60 -14.98 6.01
N VAL A 110 -12.19 -13.96 6.63
CA VAL A 110 -11.52 -13.09 7.61
C VAL A 110 -12.28 -13.19 8.93
N SER A 111 -11.58 -13.61 10.00
CA SER A 111 -12.17 -13.80 11.33
C SER A 111 -13.43 -14.67 11.33
N GLY A 112 -13.39 -15.81 10.62
CA GLY A 112 -14.53 -16.73 10.49
C GLY A 112 -15.64 -16.26 9.54
N THR A 113 -15.56 -15.05 8.99
CA THR A 113 -16.57 -14.47 8.09
C THR A 113 -16.10 -14.47 6.64
N LYS A 114 -16.91 -15.01 5.72
CA LYS A 114 -16.64 -14.97 4.27
C LYS A 114 -16.60 -13.54 3.74
N LEU A 115 -15.62 -13.27 2.87
CA LEU A 115 -15.50 -12.03 2.12
C LEU A 115 -16.60 -11.95 1.05
N PRO A 116 -17.12 -10.75 0.72
CA PRO A 116 -18.13 -10.61 -0.32
C PRO A 116 -17.64 -11.01 -1.71
N VAL A 117 -18.54 -11.59 -2.52
CA VAL A 117 -18.31 -11.83 -3.95
C VAL A 117 -18.66 -10.56 -4.72
N GLY A 118 -17.79 -10.14 -5.65
CA GLY A 118 -18.06 -9.01 -6.54
C GLY A 118 -18.62 -9.48 -7.88
N LEU A 119 -19.74 -8.91 -8.33
CA LEU A 119 -20.21 -9.03 -9.71
C LEU A 119 -20.15 -7.65 -10.37
N GLN A 120 -19.46 -7.56 -11.51
CA GLN A 120 -19.34 -6.33 -12.29
C GLN A 120 -20.02 -6.51 -13.64
N LEU A 121 -20.97 -5.65 -13.97
CA LEU A 121 -21.69 -5.61 -15.23
C LEU A 121 -21.18 -4.42 -16.02
N ILE A 122 -20.66 -4.65 -17.21
CA ILE A 122 -20.07 -3.63 -18.07
C ILE A 122 -20.78 -3.67 -19.42
N GLU A 123 -21.57 -2.65 -19.72
CA GLU A 123 -22.14 -2.47 -21.05
C GLU A 123 -21.27 -1.50 -21.84
N VAL A 124 -20.79 -1.90 -23.02
CA VAL A 124 -19.87 -1.12 -23.86
C VAL A 124 -20.60 -0.72 -25.14
N GLY A 125 -20.82 0.56 -25.41
CA GLY A 125 -21.56 1.00 -26.58
C GLY A 125 -21.04 2.27 -27.25
N SER A 126 -21.56 2.53 -28.45
CA SER A 126 -21.29 3.75 -29.23
C SER A 126 -22.36 4.81 -28.93
N GLY A 127 -22.23 5.49 -27.80
CA GLY A 127 -23.13 6.56 -27.39
C GLY A 127 -23.47 6.55 -25.89
N PRO A 128 -24.02 7.65 -25.37
CA PRO A 128 -24.32 7.80 -23.95
C PRO A 128 -25.41 6.82 -23.52
N ALA A 129 -25.35 6.38 -22.25
CA ALA A 129 -26.41 5.57 -21.66
C ALA A 129 -27.73 6.35 -21.67
N THR A 130 -28.77 5.77 -22.28
CA THR A 130 -30.11 6.36 -22.23
C THR A 130 -30.62 6.39 -20.78
N ARG A 131 -31.63 7.22 -20.50
CA ARG A 131 -32.24 7.25 -19.17
C ARG A 131 -32.77 5.89 -18.74
N GLU A 132 -33.35 5.13 -19.67
CA GLU A 132 -33.83 3.77 -19.44
C GLU A 132 -32.66 2.81 -19.12
N ASP A 133 -31.54 2.93 -19.82
CA ASP A 133 -30.33 2.15 -19.53
C ASP A 133 -29.79 2.46 -18.12
N GLN A 134 -29.73 3.75 -17.77
CA GLN A 134 -29.28 4.18 -16.44
C GLN A 134 -30.21 3.66 -15.35
N GLU A 135 -31.53 3.82 -15.50
CA GLU A 135 -32.52 3.34 -14.53
C GLU A 135 -32.44 1.82 -14.35
N ARG A 136 -32.27 1.05 -15.44
CA ARG A 136 -32.08 -0.41 -15.37
C ARG A 136 -30.81 -0.80 -14.62
N LEU A 137 -29.66 -0.23 -14.99
CA LEU A 137 -28.38 -0.56 -14.36
C LEU A 137 -28.31 -0.06 -12.90
N GLU A 138 -29.02 1.03 -12.56
CA GLU A 138 -29.14 1.57 -11.21
C GLU A 138 -29.87 0.60 -10.26
N ARG A 139 -30.81 -0.21 -10.77
CA ARG A 139 -31.51 -1.24 -9.99
C ARG A 139 -30.60 -2.39 -9.53
N HIS A 140 -29.44 -2.58 -10.14
CA HIS A 140 -28.45 -3.58 -9.71
C HIS A 140 -27.64 -3.09 -8.51
N ARG A 141 -28.32 -2.82 -7.41
CA ARG A 141 -27.75 -2.41 -6.13
C ARG A 141 -28.27 -3.32 -5.02
N LEU A 142 -27.35 -3.85 -4.23
CA LEU A 142 -27.64 -4.56 -3.00
C LEU A 142 -27.18 -3.70 -1.81
N GLY A 143 -27.77 -3.96 -0.64
CA GLY A 143 -27.40 -3.25 0.59
C GLY A 143 -25.92 -3.43 0.94
N MET A 144 -25.35 -2.43 1.64
CA MET A 144 -23.92 -2.39 2.00
C MET A 144 -23.42 -3.63 2.77
N PHE A 145 -24.31 -4.30 3.51
CA PHE A 145 -23.99 -5.48 4.31
C PHE A 145 -24.21 -6.80 3.55
N ASN A 146 -24.67 -6.75 2.30
CA ASN A 146 -24.86 -7.95 1.50
C ASN A 146 -23.51 -8.60 1.17
N LYS A 147 -23.47 -9.94 1.18
CA LYS A 147 -22.29 -10.72 0.81
C LYS A 147 -22.06 -10.79 -0.70
N VAL A 148 -22.92 -10.15 -1.48
CA VAL A 148 -22.76 -9.94 -2.92
C VAL A 148 -22.71 -8.45 -3.19
N HIS A 149 -21.64 -8.01 -3.83
CA HIS A 149 -21.46 -6.62 -4.25
C HIS A 149 -21.66 -6.49 -5.75
N LEU A 150 -22.78 -5.88 -6.16
CA LEU A 150 -23.10 -5.61 -7.55
C LEU A 150 -22.60 -4.22 -7.96
N HIS A 151 -21.96 -4.16 -9.12
CA HIS A 151 -21.55 -2.91 -9.76
C HIS A 151 -21.93 -2.95 -11.22
N ALA A 152 -22.64 -1.94 -11.69
CA ALA A 152 -23.01 -1.81 -13.08
C ALA A 152 -22.43 -0.52 -13.67
N MET A 153 -21.91 -0.60 -14.89
CA MET A 153 -21.38 0.54 -15.63
C MET A 153 -21.75 0.48 -17.11
N HIS A 154 -21.90 1.66 -17.70
CA HIS A 154 -22.01 1.84 -19.15
C HIS A 154 -20.81 2.64 -19.63
N VAL A 155 -20.13 2.14 -20.65
CA VAL A 155 -18.96 2.74 -21.29
C VAL A 155 -19.39 3.28 -22.64
N ASP A 156 -19.32 4.59 -22.80
CA ASP A 156 -19.51 5.25 -24.10
C ASP A 156 -18.15 5.40 -24.78
N VAL A 157 -17.95 4.59 -25.81
CA VAL A 157 -16.72 4.53 -26.58
C VAL A 157 -16.52 5.79 -27.45
N SER A 158 -17.61 6.49 -27.82
CA SER A 158 -17.57 7.65 -28.71
C SER A 158 -17.15 8.93 -27.97
N SER A 159 -17.66 9.14 -26.76
CA SER A 159 -17.33 10.29 -25.92
C SER A 159 -16.18 10.03 -24.94
N GLY A 160 -15.86 8.77 -24.67
CA GLY A 160 -14.94 8.39 -23.59
C GLY A 160 -15.58 8.45 -22.20
N GLU A 161 -16.89 8.70 -22.10
CA GLU A 161 -17.60 8.76 -20.83
C GLU A 161 -17.89 7.37 -20.26
N VAL A 162 -17.97 7.31 -18.93
CA VAL A 162 -18.28 6.08 -18.20
C VAL A 162 -19.29 6.40 -17.11
N TRP A 163 -20.53 5.99 -17.32
CA TRP A 163 -21.59 6.05 -16.31
C TRP A 163 -21.50 4.81 -15.43
N ALA A 164 -21.86 4.93 -14.15
CA ALA A 164 -21.87 3.78 -13.25
C ALA A 164 -22.80 3.99 -12.06
N ASN A 165 -23.39 2.90 -11.59
CA ASN A 165 -24.37 2.90 -10.53
C ASN A 165 -23.78 3.05 -9.11
N THR A 166 -22.49 3.26 -8.91
CA THR A 166 -21.93 3.41 -7.55
C THR A 166 -20.75 4.36 -7.54
N TRP A 167 -20.80 5.43 -6.74
CA TRP A 167 -19.77 6.48 -6.79
C TRP A 167 -18.36 6.02 -6.32
N ARG A 168 -18.27 5.17 -5.28
CA ARG A 168 -16.96 4.76 -4.68
C ARG A 168 -16.14 3.81 -5.55
N ARG A 169 -16.75 2.73 -6.07
CA ARG A 169 -16.03 1.71 -6.86
C ARG A 169 -15.89 2.11 -8.32
N ALA A 170 -16.82 2.91 -8.84
CA ALA A 170 -16.71 3.48 -10.17
C ALA A 170 -15.52 4.42 -10.31
N MET A 171 -15.11 5.17 -9.28
CA MET A 171 -13.95 6.07 -9.42
C MET A 171 -12.65 5.33 -9.81
N VAL A 172 -12.46 4.10 -9.29
CA VAL A 172 -11.25 3.29 -9.57
C VAL A 172 -11.33 2.58 -10.93
N SER A 173 -12.49 2.00 -11.28
CA SER A 173 -12.66 1.35 -12.59
C SER A 173 -12.80 2.35 -13.74
N ARG A 174 -13.44 3.52 -13.52
CA ARG A 174 -13.56 4.61 -14.50
C ARG A 174 -12.21 5.13 -14.95
N GLY A 175 -11.28 5.35 -14.03
CA GLY A 175 -9.94 5.84 -14.38
C GLY A 175 -9.18 4.86 -15.28
N TYR A 176 -9.26 3.57 -14.96
CA TYR A 176 -8.66 2.50 -15.76
C TYR A 176 -9.31 2.40 -17.15
N VAL A 177 -10.63 2.30 -17.23
CA VAL A 177 -11.37 2.20 -18.50
C VAL A 177 -11.17 3.44 -19.37
N ARG A 178 -11.20 4.66 -18.79
CA ARG A 178 -10.90 5.90 -19.53
C ARG A 178 -9.46 5.95 -20.04
N GLY A 179 -8.51 5.39 -19.31
CA GLY A 179 -7.14 5.23 -19.78
C GLY A 179 -7.10 4.37 -21.04
N LEU A 180 -7.74 3.20 -20.98
CA LEU A 180 -7.84 2.26 -22.10
C LEU A 180 -8.54 2.86 -23.33
N LEU A 181 -9.58 3.68 -23.15
CA LEU A 181 -10.28 4.35 -24.26
C LEU A 181 -9.40 5.32 -25.06
N ARG A 182 -8.24 5.72 -24.51
CA ARG A 182 -7.27 6.59 -25.18
C ARG A 182 -6.14 5.82 -25.86
N GLU A 183 -6.01 4.53 -25.55
CA GLU A 183 -4.99 3.66 -26.12
C GLU A 183 -5.47 3.11 -27.47
N PRO A 184 -4.60 3.02 -28.49
CA PRO A 184 -4.92 2.29 -29.72
C PRO A 184 -5.36 0.85 -29.41
N ARG A 185 -6.46 0.39 -30.03
CA ARG A 185 -7.00 -0.97 -29.84
C ARG A 185 -6.21 -2.03 -30.63
N VAL A 186 -4.91 -2.11 -30.38
CA VAL A 186 -4.03 -3.06 -31.07
C VAL A 186 -4.15 -4.43 -30.41
N MET A 187 -4.47 -5.47 -31.20
CA MET A 187 -4.67 -6.84 -30.73
C MET A 187 -3.49 -7.80 -30.99
N GLU A 188 -2.44 -7.34 -31.66
CA GLU A 188 -1.30 -8.18 -32.02
C GLU A 188 -0.15 -8.11 -30.99
N GLY A 189 0.22 -9.28 -30.50
CA GLY A 189 1.63 -9.72 -30.39
C GLY A 189 2.54 -9.09 -29.34
N GLN A 190 2.15 -8.01 -28.67
CA GLN A 190 2.93 -7.49 -27.54
C GLN A 190 2.33 -7.97 -26.22
N GLU A 191 2.57 -9.24 -25.89
CA GLU A 191 2.82 -9.55 -24.49
C GLU A 191 3.92 -8.58 -24.06
N VAL A 192 3.57 -7.57 -23.24
CA VAL A 192 4.58 -6.74 -22.61
C VAL A 192 5.45 -7.74 -21.84
N GLU A 193 6.65 -8.02 -22.34
CA GLU A 193 7.59 -8.91 -21.67
C GLU A 193 7.79 -8.36 -20.26
N VAL A 194 7.13 -9.01 -19.31
CA VAL A 194 7.31 -8.71 -17.90
C VAL A 194 8.72 -9.19 -17.61
N ALA A 195 9.58 -8.26 -17.20
CA ALA A 195 10.95 -8.63 -16.88
C ALA A 195 10.95 -9.76 -15.85
N GLU A 196 11.75 -10.79 -16.10
CA GLU A 196 11.93 -11.87 -15.15
C GLU A 196 12.40 -11.30 -13.81
N ALA A 197 11.80 -11.81 -12.73
CA ALA A 197 12.18 -11.39 -11.40
C ALA A 197 13.63 -11.78 -11.14
N VAL A 198 14.48 -10.80 -10.84
CA VAL A 198 15.87 -11.06 -10.46
C VAL A 198 15.88 -11.76 -9.11
N GLU A 199 16.37 -13.01 -9.07
CA GLU A 199 16.59 -13.72 -7.81
C GLU A 199 17.65 -12.98 -6.98
N ARG A 200 17.31 -12.63 -5.74
CA ARG A 200 18.18 -11.87 -4.85
C ARG A 200 18.31 -12.56 -3.50
N LYS A 201 19.55 -12.78 -3.08
CA LYS A 201 19.85 -13.22 -1.71
C LYS A 201 19.64 -12.05 -0.73
N PRO A 202 19.01 -12.27 0.44
CA PRO A 202 18.66 -11.22 1.40
C PRO A 202 19.86 -10.79 2.26
N VAL A 203 20.95 -10.35 1.63
CA VAL A 203 22.23 -10.06 2.29
C VAL A 203 22.11 -8.88 3.24
N LEU A 204 21.44 -7.80 2.81
CA LEU A 204 21.29 -6.61 3.66
C LEU A 204 20.37 -6.91 4.84
N THR A 205 19.30 -7.67 4.63
CA THR A 205 18.39 -8.09 5.70
C THR A 205 19.13 -8.86 6.79
N VAL A 206 19.96 -9.85 6.41
CA VAL A 206 20.79 -10.60 7.37
C VAL A 206 21.80 -9.69 8.06
N ALA A 207 22.47 -8.81 7.32
CA ALA A 207 23.44 -7.86 7.89
C ALA A 207 22.79 -6.93 8.93
N LEU A 208 21.57 -6.47 8.67
CA LEU A 208 20.82 -5.63 9.60
C LEU A 208 20.40 -6.39 10.86
N LEU A 209 19.95 -7.63 10.74
CA LEU A 209 19.65 -8.47 11.91
C LEU A 209 20.87 -8.66 12.81
N VAL A 210 22.03 -8.90 12.19
CA VAL A 210 23.31 -8.97 12.92
C VAL A 210 23.64 -7.62 13.55
N ALA A 211 23.46 -6.50 12.83
CA ALA A 211 23.71 -5.17 13.36
C ALA A 211 22.82 -4.83 14.58
N LEU A 212 21.53 -5.20 14.55
CA LEU A 212 20.63 -5.01 15.70
C LEU A 212 21.07 -5.85 16.91
N ALA A 213 21.47 -7.11 16.67
CA ALA A 213 21.98 -7.98 17.74
C ALA A 213 23.29 -7.46 18.34
N LEU A 214 24.20 -6.95 17.49
CA LEU A 214 25.46 -6.33 17.94
C LEU A 214 25.22 -5.01 18.68
N GLY A 215 24.27 -4.19 18.23
CA GLY A 215 23.84 -2.98 18.93
C GLY A 215 23.32 -3.30 20.32
N PHE A 216 22.45 -4.31 20.44
CA PHE A 216 21.94 -4.77 21.73
C PHE A 216 23.04 -5.33 22.65
N ALA A 217 24.00 -6.08 22.10
CA ALA A 217 25.16 -6.53 22.86
C ALA A 217 26.02 -5.34 23.35
N ALA A 218 26.17 -4.30 22.53
CA ALA A 218 26.89 -3.09 22.90
C ALA A 218 26.20 -2.31 24.03
N GLU A 219 24.86 -2.27 24.07
CA GLU A 219 24.10 -1.68 25.18
C GLU A 219 24.44 -2.32 26.53
N HIS A 220 24.66 -3.63 26.55
CA HIS A 220 25.06 -4.34 27.76
C HIS A 220 26.55 -4.20 28.08
N LEU A 221 27.41 -4.24 27.06
CA LEU A 221 28.86 -4.09 27.25
C LEU A 221 29.23 -2.70 27.79
N PHE A 222 28.46 -1.69 27.37
CA PHE A 222 28.69 -0.28 27.70
C PHE A 222 27.68 0.28 28.70
N ALA A 223 27.00 -0.58 29.44
CA ALA A 223 25.99 -0.18 30.42
C ALA A 223 26.54 0.78 31.48
N VAL A 224 25.76 1.82 31.78
CA VAL A 224 25.99 2.82 32.83
C VAL A 224 24.68 3.03 33.59
N GLY A 225 24.79 3.22 34.90
CA GLY A 225 23.65 3.37 35.80
C GLY A 225 22.94 2.06 36.13
N SER A 226 21.75 2.16 36.69
CA SER A 226 20.92 0.99 37.04
C SER A 226 20.25 0.39 35.81
N PRO A 227 20.13 -0.95 35.73
CA PRO A 227 19.41 -1.61 34.65
C PRO A 227 17.91 -1.26 34.67
N GLY A 228 17.26 -1.41 33.51
CA GLY A 228 15.81 -1.24 33.39
C GLY A 228 15.01 -2.38 34.01
N THR A 229 13.69 -2.28 33.99
CA THR A 229 12.77 -3.24 34.63
C THR A 229 12.38 -4.42 33.74
N GLY A 230 12.67 -4.37 32.43
CA GLY A 230 12.39 -5.43 31.46
C GLY A 230 13.45 -6.53 31.39
N LEU A 231 13.16 -7.60 30.64
CA LEU A 231 14.09 -8.71 30.42
C LEU A 231 15.34 -8.23 29.67
N LEU A 232 16.50 -8.31 30.34
CA LEU A 232 17.75 -7.75 29.83
C LEU A 232 17.59 -6.28 29.39
N ALA A 233 16.82 -5.47 30.14
CA ALA A 233 16.63 -4.07 29.78
C ALA A 233 17.87 -3.22 30.14
N PRO A 234 18.50 -2.53 29.18
CA PRO A 234 19.51 -1.52 29.48
C PRO A 234 18.93 -0.38 30.32
N GLY A 235 19.77 0.30 31.08
CA GLY A 235 19.36 1.48 31.85
C GLY A 235 19.05 2.68 30.94
N LEU A 236 18.16 3.57 31.37
CA LEU A 236 17.82 4.78 30.61
C LEU A 236 19.05 5.64 30.30
N GLN A 237 19.97 5.78 31.26
CA GLN A 237 21.24 6.49 31.09
C GLN A 237 22.11 5.85 30.00
N THR A 238 22.11 4.52 29.93
CA THR A 238 22.82 3.77 28.88
C THR A 238 22.23 4.09 27.50
N LEU A 239 20.91 4.01 27.36
CA LEU A 239 20.22 4.30 26.10
C LEU A 239 20.47 5.74 25.64
N VAL A 240 20.37 6.72 26.55
CA VAL A 240 20.68 8.13 26.23
C VAL A 240 22.15 8.30 25.85
N GLY A 241 23.08 7.67 26.57
CA GLY A 241 24.51 7.77 26.29
C GLY A 241 24.92 7.15 24.95
N LEU A 242 24.25 6.09 24.53
CA LEU A 242 24.52 5.41 23.25
C LEU A 242 23.77 6.02 22.06
N GLY A 243 22.96 7.04 22.28
CA GLY A 243 22.34 7.82 21.20
C GLY A 243 20.84 7.68 21.07
N GLY A 244 20.13 7.27 22.13
CA GLY A 244 18.68 7.31 22.20
C GLY A 244 18.16 8.71 21.86
N LEU A 245 17.05 8.75 21.13
CA LEU A 245 16.52 9.99 20.59
C LEU A 245 15.79 10.79 21.68
N VAL A 246 16.29 11.99 21.96
CA VAL A 246 15.71 12.94 22.91
C VAL A 246 15.58 14.29 22.21
N SER A 247 14.37 14.83 22.16
CA SER A 247 14.04 16.02 21.35
C SER A 247 14.92 17.23 21.69
N GLY A 248 15.01 17.63 22.97
CA GLY A 248 15.86 18.74 23.40
C GLY A 248 17.36 18.55 23.10
N LEU A 249 17.89 17.32 23.17
CA LEU A 249 19.30 17.07 22.80
C LEU A 249 19.54 17.24 21.29
N VAL A 250 18.56 16.89 20.46
CA VAL A 250 18.68 17.07 19.01
C VAL A 250 18.47 18.53 18.60
N LEU A 251 17.37 19.13 19.06
CA LEU A 251 16.92 20.44 18.58
C LEU A 251 17.70 21.60 19.22
N GLU A 252 18.04 21.50 20.49
CA GLU A 252 18.71 22.59 21.24
C GLU A 252 20.23 22.40 21.29
N HIS A 253 20.70 21.15 21.36
CA HIS A 253 22.13 20.83 21.52
C HIS A 253 22.77 20.29 20.24
N GLY A 254 22.04 20.24 19.12
CA GLY A 254 22.56 19.84 17.82
C GLY A 254 23.01 18.39 17.71
N GLN A 255 22.53 17.49 18.59
CA GLN A 255 22.93 16.08 18.62
C GLN A 255 22.20 15.23 17.56
N TRP A 256 22.26 15.68 16.29
CA TRP A 256 21.59 15.06 15.13
C TRP A 256 21.95 13.58 14.93
N TRP A 257 23.13 13.16 15.39
CA TRP A 257 23.64 11.80 15.29
C TRP A 257 22.72 10.77 15.97
N ARG A 258 21.91 11.20 16.95
CA ARG A 258 20.87 10.39 17.60
C ARG A 258 19.81 9.87 16.64
N LEU A 259 19.49 10.63 15.59
CA LEU A 259 18.52 10.20 14.56
C LEU A 259 18.98 8.94 13.81
N PHE A 260 20.29 8.70 13.75
CA PHE A 260 20.87 7.55 13.06
C PHE A 260 21.17 6.38 14.00
N LEU A 261 21.44 6.62 15.28
CA LEU A 261 21.76 5.56 16.25
C LEU A 261 20.53 5.04 17.00
N ALA A 262 19.57 5.89 17.35
CA ALA A 262 18.37 5.47 18.08
C ALA A 262 17.63 4.28 17.43
N PRO A 263 17.53 4.16 16.07
CA PRO A 263 16.93 3.00 15.43
C PRO A 263 17.66 1.66 15.65
N LEU A 264 18.93 1.70 16.12
CA LEU A 264 19.75 0.51 16.37
C LEU A 264 19.70 0.05 17.84
N LEU A 265 19.17 0.90 18.72
CA LEU A 265 19.07 0.66 20.16
C LEU A 265 17.75 -0.03 20.53
N HIS A 266 17.71 -0.82 21.60
CA HIS A 266 16.49 -1.49 22.07
C HIS A 266 16.37 -1.45 23.60
N GLY A 267 15.16 -1.14 24.07
CA GLY A 267 14.89 -1.01 25.51
C GLY A 267 14.86 -2.33 26.29
N ASP A 268 14.74 -3.48 25.61
CA ASP A 268 14.73 -4.82 26.22
C ASP A 268 14.83 -5.93 25.13
N LEU A 269 15.07 -7.17 25.57
CA LEU A 269 15.23 -8.31 24.67
C LEU A 269 13.96 -8.61 23.85
N ILE A 270 12.77 -8.45 24.44
CA ILE A 270 11.52 -8.75 23.73
C ILE A 270 11.30 -7.74 22.60
N HIS A 271 11.61 -6.46 22.85
CA HIS A 271 11.58 -5.42 21.84
C HIS A 271 12.54 -5.74 20.67
N LEU A 272 13.78 -6.17 20.95
CA LEU A 272 14.72 -6.62 19.92
C LEU A 272 14.16 -7.78 19.10
N LEU A 273 13.61 -8.81 19.75
CA LEU A 273 13.10 -10.00 19.07
C LEU A 273 11.89 -9.67 18.17
N LEU A 274 10.98 -8.81 18.63
CA LEU A 274 9.83 -8.36 17.83
C LEU A 274 10.27 -7.53 16.62
N ASN A 275 11.26 -6.64 16.79
CA ASN A 275 11.83 -5.88 15.66
C ASN A 275 12.59 -6.79 14.70
N GLY A 276 13.35 -7.77 15.20
CA GLY A 276 14.03 -8.77 14.38
C GLY A 276 13.05 -9.61 13.57
N PHE A 277 11.94 -10.05 14.18
CA PHE A 277 10.85 -10.75 13.49
C PHE A 277 10.23 -9.87 12.39
N CYS A 278 9.89 -8.62 12.70
CA CYS A 278 9.32 -7.69 11.72
C CYS A 278 10.30 -7.35 10.59
N LEU A 279 11.59 -7.20 10.90
CA LEU A 279 12.66 -6.95 9.94
C LEU A 279 12.83 -8.15 9.00
N TRP A 280 12.87 -9.38 9.53
CA TRP A 280 12.95 -10.60 8.73
C TRP A 280 11.84 -10.62 7.67
N PHE A 281 10.58 -10.51 8.08
CA PHE A 281 9.47 -10.57 7.12
C PHE A 281 9.39 -9.36 6.18
N GLY A 282 9.48 -8.14 6.71
CA GLY A 282 9.33 -6.92 5.91
C GLY A 282 10.49 -6.69 4.95
N ALA A 283 11.73 -6.80 5.45
CA ALA A 283 12.92 -6.53 4.64
C ALA A 283 13.26 -7.65 3.68
N MET A 284 13.00 -8.94 3.98
CA MET A 284 13.19 -10.00 2.98
C MET A 284 12.29 -9.79 1.76
N VAL A 285 11.02 -9.47 1.98
CA VAL A 285 10.07 -9.18 0.89
C VAL A 285 10.56 -7.97 0.09
N LEU A 286 10.95 -6.87 0.75
CA LEU A 286 11.43 -5.71 0.01
C LEU A 286 12.77 -5.94 -0.68
N GLU A 287 13.75 -6.59 -0.06
CA GLU A 287 15.06 -6.83 -0.67
C GLU A 287 14.94 -7.71 -1.92
N SER A 288 14.08 -8.73 -1.87
CA SER A 288 13.78 -9.56 -3.04
C SER A 288 13.07 -8.76 -4.13
N MET A 289 12.14 -7.86 -3.78
CA MET A 289 11.39 -7.06 -4.75
C MET A 289 12.19 -5.87 -5.32
N VAL A 290 12.66 -4.94 -4.48
CA VAL A 290 13.29 -3.67 -4.90
C VAL A 290 14.81 -3.70 -4.90
N GLY A 291 15.42 -4.73 -4.29
CA GLY A 291 16.88 -4.83 -4.13
C GLY A 291 17.43 -4.02 -2.94
N ARG A 292 18.66 -4.35 -2.54
CA ARG A 292 19.32 -3.80 -1.35
C ARG A 292 19.49 -2.29 -1.34
N ALA A 293 19.69 -1.67 -2.51
CA ALA A 293 19.87 -0.23 -2.63
C ALA A 293 18.59 0.52 -2.22
N TRP A 294 17.44 0.08 -2.72
CA TRP A 294 16.16 0.68 -2.35
C TRP A 294 15.69 0.28 -0.95
N LEU A 295 16.05 -0.91 -0.47
CA LEU A 295 15.83 -1.27 0.94
C LEU A 295 16.58 -0.30 1.88
N GLY A 296 17.84 0.04 1.59
CA GLY A 296 18.62 0.99 2.38
C GLY A 296 18.00 2.40 2.40
N VAL A 297 17.52 2.90 1.25
CA VAL A 297 16.77 4.16 1.19
C VAL A 297 15.49 4.11 2.01
N LEU A 298 14.71 3.04 1.87
CA LEU A 298 13.46 2.87 2.61
C LEU A 298 13.71 2.84 4.12
N LEU A 299 14.78 2.18 4.57
CA LEU A 299 15.18 2.16 5.98
C LEU A 299 15.51 3.56 6.50
N VAL A 300 16.41 4.28 5.84
CA VAL A 300 16.86 5.60 6.35
C VAL A 300 15.73 6.62 6.30
N VAL A 301 14.95 6.68 5.21
CA VAL A 301 13.83 7.64 5.11
C VAL A 301 12.75 7.33 6.14
N SER A 302 12.47 6.06 6.39
CA SER A 302 11.47 5.66 7.39
C SER A 302 11.97 5.92 8.81
N ALA A 303 13.25 5.66 9.09
CA ALA A 303 13.87 5.98 10.37
C ALA A 303 13.83 7.50 10.66
N LEU A 304 14.23 8.31 9.68
CA LEU A 304 14.21 9.77 9.81
C LEU A 304 12.78 10.33 9.93
N GLY A 305 11.83 9.80 9.16
CA GLY A 305 10.42 10.17 9.27
C GLY A 305 9.82 9.81 10.63
N GLY A 306 10.17 8.64 11.16
CA GLY A 306 9.79 8.25 12.51
C GLY A 306 10.40 9.15 13.58
N GLY A 307 11.71 9.39 13.51
CA GLY A 307 12.40 10.29 14.44
C GLY A 307 11.85 11.72 14.41
N ALA A 308 11.56 12.25 13.22
CA ALA A 308 10.97 13.58 13.06
C ALA A 308 9.58 13.67 13.71
N LEU A 309 8.70 12.69 13.48
CA LEU A 309 7.36 12.72 14.07
C LEU A 309 7.38 12.43 15.57
N SER A 310 8.29 11.57 16.04
CA SER A 310 8.55 11.40 17.48
C SER A 310 8.92 12.73 18.12
N MET A 311 9.92 13.45 17.58
CA MET A 311 10.34 14.73 18.17
C MET A 311 9.24 15.80 18.13
N ALA A 312 8.35 15.74 17.14
CA ALA A 312 7.27 16.70 17.00
C ALA A 312 6.10 16.45 17.97
N LEU A 313 5.86 15.19 18.36
CA LEU A 313 4.67 14.80 19.13
C LEU A 313 4.98 14.34 20.56
N ASN A 314 6.20 13.87 20.83
CA ASN A 314 6.66 13.46 22.15
C ASN A 314 7.40 14.62 22.84
N GLY A 315 7.23 14.74 24.16
CA GLY A 315 7.97 15.73 24.97
C GLY A 315 9.38 15.28 25.35
N ASP A 316 10.18 16.18 25.91
CA ASP A 316 11.61 15.95 26.23
C ASP A 316 11.88 14.86 27.27
N ALA A 317 10.86 14.44 28.03
CA ALA A 317 10.95 13.33 28.97
C ALA A 317 10.97 11.94 28.30
N VAL A 318 10.71 11.87 26.98
CA VAL A 318 10.66 10.61 26.23
C VAL A 318 12.01 10.34 25.57
N VAL A 319 12.55 9.14 25.82
CA VAL A 319 13.71 8.61 25.11
C VAL A 319 13.22 7.56 24.12
N SER A 320 13.30 7.87 22.82
CA SER A 320 12.87 6.97 21.75
C SER A 320 14.05 6.13 21.26
N VAL A 321 13.86 4.81 21.24
CA VAL A 321 14.81 3.80 20.73
C VAL A 321 14.05 2.71 20.00
N GLY A 322 14.70 2.04 19.05
CA GLY A 322 14.16 0.88 18.36
C GLY A 322 14.03 1.09 16.86
N ALA A 323 14.24 0.01 16.12
CA ALA A 323 14.09 0.00 14.67
C ALA A 323 12.63 0.17 14.22
N SER A 324 11.66 0.01 15.12
CA SER A 324 10.24 -0.16 14.82
C SER A 324 9.65 0.93 13.91
N GLY A 325 10.01 2.20 14.09
CA GLY A 325 9.60 3.29 13.19
C GLY A 325 10.03 3.03 11.74
N ALA A 326 11.30 2.67 11.53
CA ALA A 326 11.81 2.31 10.21
C ALA A 326 11.08 1.09 9.63
N LEU A 327 10.83 0.08 10.46
CA LEU A 327 10.15 -1.15 10.06
C LEU A 327 8.69 -0.90 9.66
N MET A 328 7.97 0.02 10.32
CA MET A 328 6.61 0.38 9.92
C MET A 328 6.58 1.04 8.55
N GLY A 329 7.60 1.83 8.22
CA GLY A 329 7.79 2.35 6.87
C GLY A 329 8.06 1.27 5.83
N LEU A 330 8.84 0.24 6.17
CA LEU A 330 9.04 -0.93 5.31
C LEU A 330 7.71 -1.66 5.05
N LEU A 331 6.92 -1.94 6.09
CA LEU A 331 5.62 -2.60 5.93
C LEU A 331 4.66 -1.76 5.07
N ALA A 332 4.62 -0.45 5.25
CA ALA A 332 3.85 0.45 4.40
C ALA A 332 4.33 0.41 2.94
N ALA A 333 5.65 0.38 2.71
CA ALA A 333 6.24 0.24 1.38
C ALA A 333 5.91 -1.12 0.74
N VAL A 334 5.88 -2.21 1.52
CA VAL A 334 5.43 -3.54 1.04
C VAL A 334 4.01 -3.46 0.48
N LEU A 335 3.08 -2.78 1.17
CA LEU A 335 1.71 -2.60 0.67
C LEU A 335 1.65 -1.84 -0.66
N ALA A 336 2.56 -0.89 -0.85
CA ALA A 336 2.68 -0.15 -2.09
C ALA A 336 3.26 -1.00 -3.23
N VAL A 337 4.43 -1.59 -3.01
CA VAL A 337 5.24 -2.27 -4.03
C VAL A 337 4.70 -3.65 -4.38
N SER A 338 4.04 -4.36 -3.44
CA SER A 338 3.34 -5.64 -3.68
C SER A 338 2.32 -5.56 -4.81
N ARG A 339 1.86 -4.36 -5.20
CA ARG A 339 1.00 -4.18 -6.38
C ARG A 339 1.65 -4.59 -7.71
N ARG A 340 2.98 -4.75 -7.73
CA ARG A 340 3.73 -5.31 -8.86
C ARG A 340 3.66 -6.82 -8.96
N LEU A 341 3.42 -7.51 -7.85
CA LEU A 341 3.25 -8.95 -7.88
C LEU A 341 2.04 -9.30 -8.74
N PRO A 342 2.10 -10.41 -9.49
CA PRO A 342 0.94 -10.96 -10.16
C PRO A 342 -0.24 -11.03 -9.19
N VAL A 343 -1.41 -10.70 -9.72
CA VAL A 343 -2.62 -10.69 -8.91
C VAL A 343 -2.95 -12.16 -8.59
N GLY A 344 -2.92 -12.53 -7.30
CA GLY A 344 -2.99 -13.93 -6.87
C GLY A 344 -2.65 -14.13 -5.39
N PRO A 345 -2.70 -15.38 -4.89
CA PRO A 345 -2.61 -15.69 -3.46
C PRO A 345 -1.34 -15.16 -2.78
N GLY A 346 -0.18 -15.28 -3.44
CA GLY A 346 1.10 -14.81 -2.88
C GLY A 346 1.15 -13.28 -2.66
N ARG A 347 0.50 -12.50 -3.55
CA ARG A 347 0.37 -11.05 -3.35
C ARG A 347 -0.49 -10.74 -2.13
N VAL A 348 -1.61 -11.45 -1.98
CA VAL A 348 -2.52 -11.23 -0.84
C VAL A 348 -1.85 -11.62 0.47
N GLU A 349 -1.13 -12.73 0.50
CA GLU A 349 -0.39 -13.19 1.67
C GLU A 349 0.61 -12.14 2.17
N VAL A 350 1.43 -11.60 1.27
CA VAL A 350 2.37 -10.51 1.57
C VAL A 350 1.65 -9.26 2.09
N GLN A 351 0.54 -8.87 1.46
CA GLN A 351 -0.24 -7.70 1.89
C GLN A 351 -0.88 -7.91 3.26
N MET A 352 -1.42 -9.09 3.53
CA MET A 352 -2.04 -9.44 4.80
C MET A 352 -1.01 -9.54 5.92
N MET A 353 0.15 -10.13 5.65
CA MET A 353 1.29 -10.13 6.57
C MET A 353 1.66 -8.68 6.95
N ALA A 354 1.83 -7.81 5.96
CA ALA A 354 2.16 -6.41 6.22
C ALA A 354 1.07 -5.68 7.01
N LEU A 355 -0.21 -5.87 6.67
CA LEU A 355 -1.33 -5.27 7.42
C LEU A 355 -1.43 -5.78 8.86
N ARG A 356 -1.22 -7.09 9.09
CA ARG A 356 -1.28 -7.70 10.43
C ARG A 356 -0.20 -7.19 11.37
N LEU A 357 0.96 -6.80 10.84
CA LEU A 357 2.04 -6.20 11.62
C LEU A 357 1.89 -4.67 11.74
N LEU A 358 1.48 -4.00 10.67
CA LEU A 358 1.40 -2.54 10.60
C LEU A 358 0.19 -1.96 11.32
N VAL A 359 -1.00 -2.55 11.20
CA VAL A 359 -2.20 -1.94 11.77
C VAL A 359 -2.16 -1.91 13.30
N PRO A 360 -1.82 -3.00 14.01
CA PRO A 360 -1.76 -2.97 15.47
C PRO A 360 -0.67 -2.06 16.02
N SER A 361 0.45 -1.91 15.31
CA SER A 361 1.56 -1.05 15.75
C SER A 361 1.25 0.44 15.62
N LEU A 362 0.27 0.82 14.80
CA LEU A 362 -0.15 2.21 14.63
C LEU A 362 -1.25 2.65 15.60
N ILE A 363 -1.87 1.70 16.33
CA ILE A 363 -2.97 2.02 17.22
C ILE A 363 -2.51 1.87 18.67
N PRO A 364 -2.71 2.88 19.53
CA PRO A 364 -2.34 2.84 20.94
C PRO A 364 -3.28 1.97 21.81
N ILE A 365 -3.60 0.76 21.35
CA ILE A 365 -4.41 -0.21 22.10
C ILE A 365 -3.52 -1.04 23.04
N ALA A 366 -2.25 -1.23 22.70
CA ALA A 366 -1.29 -1.93 23.53
C ALA A 366 -0.60 -0.96 24.49
N VAL A 367 -1.08 -0.88 25.73
CA VAL A 367 -0.24 -0.41 26.83
C VAL A 367 0.80 -1.51 27.10
N SER A 368 2.06 -1.17 26.93
CA SER A 368 3.18 -2.07 27.20
C SER A 368 3.06 -2.65 28.61
N ARG A 369 2.99 -3.98 28.67
CA ARG A 369 3.04 -4.75 29.93
C ARG A 369 4.48 -4.95 30.43
N THR A 370 5.47 -4.40 29.74
CA THR A 370 6.91 -4.57 30.01
C THR A 370 7.55 -3.34 30.66
N GLY A 371 6.79 -2.29 30.98
CA GLY A 371 7.28 -1.10 31.69
C GLY A 371 7.81 0.02 30.79
N ASN A 372 8.17 -0.27 29.53
CA ASN A 372 8.61 0.72 28.54
C ASN A 372 7.45 1.18 27.63
N GLN A 373 7.29 2.48 27.37
CA GLN A 373 6.22 2.98 26.51
C GLN A 373 6.53 2.76 25.02
N VAL A 374 5.50 2.48 24.21
CA VAL A 374 5.62 2.35 22.75
C VAL A 374 5.53 3.74 22.11
N ASP A 375 6.48 4.06 21.25
CA ASP A 375 6.49 5.32 20.51
C ASP A 375 5.63 5.23 19.23
N PHE A 376 4.33 5.48 19.40
CA PHE A 376 3.37 5.48 18.29
C PHE A 376 3.60 6.61 17.28
N ALA A 377 4.21 7.73 17.70
CA ALA A 377 4.56 8.83 16.81
C ALA A 377 5.68 8.40 15.85
N ALA A 378 6.71 7.71 16.34
CA ALA A 378 7.74 7.13 15.49
C ALA A 378 7.17 6.10 14.49
N HIS A 379 6.24 5.24 14.93
CA HIS A 379 5.58 4.27 14.06
C HIS A 379 4.80 4.94 12.92
N LEU A 380 3.99 5.96 13.26
CA LEU A 380 3.21 6.70 12.26
C LEU A 380 4.12 7.47 11.29
N GLY A 381 5.14 8.15 11.79
CA GLY A 381 6.06 8.94 10.97
C GLY A 381 6.83 8.06 9.99
N GLY A 382 7.30 6.91 10.46
CA GLY A 382 7.98 5.94 9.61
C GLY A 382 7.05 5.32 8.58
N ALA A 383 5.84 4.91 8.96
CA ALA A 383 4.82 4.38 8.04
C ALA A 383 4.48 5.36 6.91
N LEU A 384 4.32 6.65 7.24
CA LEU A 384 4.06 7.69 6.25
C LEU A 384 5.25 7.88 5.31
N ALA A 385 6.46 8.05 5.85
CA ALA A 385 7.64 8.30 5.05
C ALA A 385 7.96 7.12 4.10
N GLY A 386 7.99 5.90 4.61
CA GLY A 386 8.22 4.69 3.81
C GLY A 386 7.09 4.41 2.83
N GLY A 387 5.84 4.64 3.23
CA GLY A 387 4.66 4.50 2.38
C GLY A 387 4.69 5.44 1.17
N VAL A 388 5.09 6.71 1.35
CA VAL A 388 5.25 7.67 0.26
C VAL A 388 6.32 7.22 -0.73
N VAL A 389 7.50 6.81 -0.27
CA VAL A 389 8.56 6.29 -1.15
C VAL A 389 8.09 5.03 -1.89
N GLY A 390 7.44 4.10 -1.19
CA GLY A 390 6.88 2.89 -1.78
C GLY A 390 5.82 3.17 -2.85
N LEU A 391 4.93 4.15 -2.62
CA LEU A 391 3.95 4.60 -3.61
C LEU A 391 4.61 5.25 -4.82
N GLY A 392 5.63 6.07 -4.60
CA GLY A 392 6.46 6.65 -5.65
C GLY A 392 7.07 5.55 -6.52
N LEU A 393 7.76 4.58 -5.91
CA LEU A 393 8.30 3.41 -6.60
C LEU A 393 7.24 2.64 -7.37
N ALA A 394 6.09 2.34 -6.76
CA ALA A 394 5.00 1.64 -7.43
C ALA A 394 4.47 2.40 -8.65
N ARG A 395 4.54 3.74 -8.63
CA ARG A 395 4.01 4.61 -9.68
C ARG A 395 4.97 4.83 -10.85
N VAL A 396 6.27 4.89 -10.60
CA VAL A 396 7.29 5.25 -11.62
C VAL A 396 8.02 4.06 -12.21
N TRP A 397 8.18 2.96 -11.47
CA TRP A 397 8.89 1.80 -11.99
C TRP A 397 8.00 1.05 -13.02
N ARG A 398 8.51 0.78 -14.22
CA ARG A 398 7.73 0.12 -15.28
C ARG A 398 7.77 -1.41 -15.11
N ARG A 399 6.83 -2.15 -15.71
CA ARG A 399 6.80 -3.63 -15.61
C ARG A 399 7.87 -4.31 -16.46
N GLU A 400 8.34 -3.62 -17.49
CA GLU A 400 9.43 -4.05 -18.39
C GLU A 400 10.81 -3.94 -17.73
N ASP A 401 10.94 -3.21 -16.62
CA ASP A 401 12.22 -2.99 -15.97
C ASP A 401 12.43 -4.02 -14.84
N ALA A 402 13.51 -4.80 -14.90
CA ALA A 402 13.84 -5.80 -13.86
C ALA A 402 14.23 -5.18 -12.49
N THR A 403 14.64 -3.90 -12.50
CA THR A 403 15.04 -3.15 -11.30
C THR A 403 14.34 -1.80 -11.24
N PRO A 404 14.08 -1.26 -10.04
CA PRO A 404 13.52 0.07 -9.93
C PRO A 404 14.43 1.15 -10.53
N PRO A 405 13.88 2.25 -11.07
CA PRO A 405 14.66 3.36 -11.59
C PRO A 405 15.47 3.99 -10.48
N GLY A 406 16.58 4.64 -10.83
CA GLY A 406 17.43 5.32 -9.84
C GLY A 406 18.17 4.39 -8.87
N THR A 407 18.23 3.08 -9.13
CA THR A 407 18.92 2.11 -8.25
C THR A 407 20.37 2.50 -7.91
N ARG A 408 21.11 3.12 -8.84
CA ARG A 408 22.47 3.65 -8.58
C ARG A 408 22.48 4.78 -7.56
N TRP A 409 21.56 5.73 -7.68
CA TRP A 409 21.38 6.82 -6.72
C TRP A 409 20.93 6.31 -5.36
N ALA A 410 20.00 5.36 -5.33
CA ALA A 410 19.58 4.70 -4.09
C ALA A 410 20.76 4.00 -3.38
N GLY A 411 21.67 3.40 -4.17
CA GLY A 411 22.90 2.82 -3.65
C GLY A 411 23.81 3.87 -3.00
N ALA A 412 24.03 5.01 -3.67
CA ALA A 412 24.82 6.11 -3.11
C ALA A 412 24.19 6.68 -1.83
N VAL A 413 22.88 6.91 -1.80
CA VAL A 413 22.16 7.37 -0.60
C VAL A 413 22.29 6.36 0.55
N SER A 414 22.17 5.07 0.27
CA SER A 414 22.33 4.02 1.29
C SER A 414 23.75 3.98 1.87
N LEU A 415 24.77 4.17 1.03
CA LEU A 415 26.17 4.25 1.49
C LEU A 415 26.44 5.52 2.30
N LEU A 416 25.86 6.66 1.91
CA LEU A 416 25.93 7.89 2.69
C LEU A 416 25.25 7.74 4.05
N ALA A 417 24.09 7.07 4.10
CA ALA A 417 23.40 6.77 5.35
C ALA A 417 24.24 5.86 6.26
N LEU A 418 24.90 4.84 5.69
CA LEU A 418 25.86 4.00 6.43
C LEU A 418 27.04 4.84 6.95
N GLY A 419 27.59 5.74 6.13
CA GLY A 419 28.61 6.69 6.56
C GLY A 419 28.16 7.58 7.71
N ALA A 420 26.91 8.06 7.67
CA ALA A 420 26.31 8.84 8.76
C ALA A 420 26.21 8.03 10.05
N VAL A 421 25.82 6.75 9.99
CA VAL A 421 25.83 5.86 11.17
C VAL A 421 27.24 5.72 11.73
N VAL A 422 28.25 5.51 10.89
CA VAL A 422 29.66 5.41 11.34
C VAL A 422 30.13 6.70 12.00
N VAL A 423 29.83 7.86 11.40
CA VAL A 423 30.14 9.16 12.01
C VAL A 423 29.41 9.35 13.33
N SER A 424 28.14 8.96 13.41
CA SER A 424 27.35 9.04 14.64
C SER A 424 27.96 8.21 15.78
N LEU A 425 28.57 7.06 15.48
CA LEU A 425 29.28 6.26 16.49
C LEU A 425 30.46 7.02 17.11
N VAL A 426 31.17 7.84 16.33
CA VAL A 426 32.26 8.69 16.85
C VAL A 426 31.72 9.76 17.82
N PHE A 427 30.60 10.40 17.46
CA PHE A 427 29.94 11.37 18.34
C PHE A 427 29.42 10.71 19.63
N ALA A 428 28.82 9.52 19.54
CA ALA A 428 28.34 8.79 20.70
C ALA A 428 29.48 8.38 21.65
N ALA A 429 30.63 7.97 21.10
CA ALA A 429 31.80 7.64 21.90
C ALA A 429 32.30 8.85 22.72
N GLY A 430 32.44 10.02 22.08
CA GLY A 430 32.84 11.25 22.77
C GLY A 430 31.82 11.70 23.83
N PHE A 431 30.53 11.69 23.48
CA PHE A 431 29.47 12.08 24.42
C PHE A 431 29.39 11.17 25.66
N ARG A 432 29.70 9.88 25.51
CA ARG A 432 29.69 8.94 26.63
C ARG A 432 30.81 9.20 27.63
N GLU A 433 31.99 9.61 27.18
CA GLU A 433 33.10 10.00 28.07
C GLU A 433 32.69 11.19 28.95
N ASP A 434 32.01 12.17 28.36
CA ASP A 434 31.47 13.33 29.07
C ASP A 434 30.38 12.91 30.08
N LEU A 435 29.46 12.03 29.70
CA LEU A 435 28.41 11.51 30.60
C LEU A 435 28.97 10.75 31.80
N ALA A 436 30.04 9.97 31.62
CA ALA A 436 30.68 9.24 32.72
C ALA A 436 31.34 10.17 33.75
N SER A 437 31.61 11.43 33.38
CA SER A 437 32.16 12.46 34.26
C SER A 437 31.09 13.30 34.98
N MET A 438 29.84 13.30 34.49
CA MET A 438 28.74 14.05 35.09
C MET A 438 28.22 13.36 36.35
N HIS A 439 28.23 14.09 37.47
CA HIS A 439 27.63 13.64 38.71
C HIS A 439 26.11 13.88 38.63
N TRP A 440 25.34 12.79 38.60
CA TRP A 440 23.89 12.86 38.59
C TRP A 440 23.37 13.14 40.01
N PRO A 441 22.39 14.04 40.19
CA PRO A 441 21.79 14.31 41.50
C PRO A 441 20.99 13.14 42.08
#